data_AF-A0A139X8D4-F1
#
_entry.id   AF-A0A139X8D4-F1
#
_cell.length_a   1.000
_cell.length_b   1.000
_cell.length_c   1.000
_cell.angle_alpha   90.00
_cell.angle_beta   90.00
_cell.angle_gamma   90.00
#
_symmetry.space_group_name_H-M   'P 1'
#
loop_
_entity.id
_entity.type
_entity.pdbx_description
1 polymer ?
#
loop_
_entity_poly.entity_id
_entity_poly.type
_entity_poly.pdbx_seq_one_letter_code
_entity_poly.pdbx_strand_id
1 'polypeptide(L)'
;MLSLVKVTQYGQSYGTLLLGEADTTLDSLDNNNVLNQLKQSGFIVFRNFNVDLNSFSNFVQRLSFRVTLDPARQFYGAIAQKVDAGFDAVGLHCENGNSPFMPHLCWFFCEKASSRGSQTTVCDGYRVWDMLSPTTQQVFLDKDIVYSRNVESDKWKNFVFHSLQGKKPIGNGVAAVFLEPILGGAYLTVPPAGYLKEVETLCRQTNSLLVVDEIQTGFGRVGKMFAIEFDQVLPDIILLSKGITGGHTSIAIAVMRDTVVHKINTIQGLPARYLASESGGSPYACAAAVASIEFIRRNNLPERAQQLGQRLRQGLKEAARKYPKLILDAPGVGLMTGLRVRNSAVETAITIELGKHKIHVGHSMNESAKYPVLRFYPPLTVTAEEIDRVLAALHEVLTSLNQKPALFYDLFNQLVKRQYRLPKKLLFRLAGLKEAH
;
A
#
# COMPACT_ATOMS: atom_id res chain seq x y z
N MET A 1 40.76 -6.19 -37.56
CA MET A 1 40.48 -7.52 -38.13
C MET A 1 39.42 -7.36 -39.19
N LEU A 2 39.84 -7.45 -40.46
CA LEU A 2 38.99 -7.25 -41.63
C LEU A 2 38.25 -8.56 -41.98
N SER A 3 36.94 -8.41 -42.17
CA SER A 3 35.99 -9.21 -42.98
C SER A 3 35.78 -10.71 -42.68
N LEU A 4 35.24 -11.05 -41.50
CA LEU A 4 34.43 -12.29 -41.34
C LEU A 4 32.96 -12.08 -41.75
N VAL A 5 32.60 -10.86 -42.15
CA VAL A 5 31.23 -10.49 -42.52
C VAL A 5 31.27 -9.75 -43.84
N LYS A 6 30.61 -10.30 -44.84
CA LYS A 6 30.41 -9.67 -46.15
C LYS A 6 29.15 -8.82 -46.11
N VAL A 7 29.30 -7.53 -46.42
CA VAL A 7 28.20 -6.56 -46.48
C VAL A 7 27.77 -6.39 -47.94
N THR A 8 26.50 -6.59 -48.24
CA THR A 8 25.92 -6.41 -49.58
C THR A 8 24.56 -5.74 -49.50
N GLN A 9 24.10 -5.15 -50.60
CA GLN A 9 22.75 -4.60 -50.67
C GLN A 9 21.71 -5.73 -50.65
N TYR A 10 20.63 -5.55 -49.90
CA TYR A 10 19.49 -6.47 -49.89
C TYR A 10 18.33 -5.91 -50.71
N GLY A 11 17.87 -6.67 -51.71
CA GLY A 11 16.76 -6.24 -52.57
C GLY A 11 17.14 -5.11 -53.54
N GLN A 12 16.12 -4.41 -54.07
CA GLN A 12 16.28 -3.47 -55.18
C GLN A 12 16.44 -2.00 -54.75
N SER A 13 16.24 -1.64 -53.48
CA SER A 13 16.14 -0.22 -53.09
C SER A 13 16.84 0.12 -51.77
N TYR A 14 16.41 -0.46 -50.66
CA TYR A 14 16.95 -0.20 -49.31
C TYR A 14 17.12 -1.53 -48.60
N GLY A 15 18.06 -1.59 -47.66
CA GLY A 15 18.37 -2.79 -46.89
C GLY A 15 19.79 -3.27 -47.08
N THR A 16 20.38 -3.76 -45.99
CA THR A 16 21.72 -4.36 -46.01
C THR A 16 21.64 -5.83 -45.64
N LEU A 17 22.37 -6.65 -46.37
CA LEU A 17 22.62 -8.05 -46.07
C LEU A 17 24.01 -8.21 -45.48
N LEU A 18 24.06 -8.65 -44.22
CA LEU A 18 25.29 -9.09 -43.55
C LEU A 18 25.37 -10.61 -43.65
N LEU A 19 26.39 -11.11 -44.34
CA LEU A 19 26.68 -12.53 -44.49
C LEU A 19 27.87 -12.89 -43.62
N GLY A 20 27.64 -13.69 -42.58
CA GLY A 20 28.71 -14.29 -41.79
C GLY A 20 29.45 -15.36 -42.59
N GLU A 21 30.77 -15.42 -42.41
CA GLU A 21 31.60 -16.55 -42.82
C GLU A 21 31.63 -17.61 -41.70
N ALA A 22 32.16 -18.81 -41.97
CA ALA A 22 32.07 -19.95 -41.04
C ALA A 22 32.44 -19.57 -39.58
N ASP A 23 31.63 -20.05 -38.63
CA ASP A 23 31.74 -19.80 -37.19
C ASP A 23 31.57 -18.35 -36.71
N THR A 24 31.14 -17.43 -37.57
CA THR A 24 30.87 -16.05 -37.16
C THR A 24 29.63 -15.95 -36.27
N THR A 25 29.77 -15.34 -35.09
CA THR A 25 28.67 -15.12 -34.14
C THR A 25 28.19 -13.66 -34.17
N LEU A 26 26.94 -13.41 -33.74
CA LEU A 26 26.43 -12.04 -33.59
C LEU A 26 27.22 -11.21 -32.57
N ASP A 27 27.83 -11.86 -31.58
CA ASP A 27 28.59 -11.16 -30.54
C ASP A 27 29.87 -10.50 -31.06
N SER A 28 30.41 -11.01 -32.18
CA SER A 28 31.58 -10.46 -32.84
C SER A 28 31.33 -9.11 -33.54
N LEU A 29 30.06 -8.72 -33.71
CA LEU A 29 29.69 -7.48 -34.39
C LEU A 29 29.87 -6.27 -33.48
N ASP A 30 30.41 -5.19 -34.04
CA ASP A 30 30.46 -3.90 -33.36
C ASP A 30 29.07 -3.24 -33.35
N ASN A 31 28.62 -2.86 -32.15
CA ASN A 31 27.28 -2.31 -31.95
C ASN A 31 27.05 -1.01 -32.73
N ASN A 32 28.05 -0.11 -32.74
CA ASN A 32 27.91 1.19 -33.39
C ASN A 32 27.84 1.03 -34.91
N ASN A 33 28.64 0.12 -35.47
CA ASN A 33 28.58 -0.21 -36.89
C ASN A 33 27.20 -0.74 -37.28
N VAL A 34 26.66 -1.71 -36.53
CA VAL A 34 25.31 -2.27 -36.79
C VAL A 34 24.25 -1.16 -36.77
N LEU A 35 24.25 -0.29 -35.76
CA LEU A 35 23.27 0.80 -35.65
C LEU A 35 23.43 1.85 -36.76
N ASN A 36 24.66 2.18 -37.14
CA ASN A 36 24.93 3.12 -38.24
C ASN A 36 24.46 2.55 -39.58
N GLN A 37 24.73 1.27 -39.84
CA GLN A 37 24.28 0.59 -41.05
C GLN A 37 22.75 0.54 -41.11
N LEU A 38 22.10 0.29 -39.97
CA LEU A 38 20.65 0.24 -39.86
C LEU A 38 20.03 1.61 -40.15
N LYS A 39 20.61 2.67 -39.59
CA LYS A 39 20.19 4.06 -39.84
C LYS A 39 20.28 4.45 -41.31
N GLN A 40 21.28 3.93 -42.04
CA GLN A 40 21.45 4.20 -43.47
C GLN A 40 20.53 3.34 -44.35
N SER A 41 20.27 2.09 -43.94
CA SER A 41 19.65 1.08 -44.80
C SER A 41 18.17 0.84 -44.52
N GLY A 42 17.64 1.36 -43.41
CA GLY A 42 16.28 1.11 -42.92
C GLY A 42 16.11 -0.25 -42.23
N PHE A 43 16.65 -1.31 -42.82
CA PHE A 43 16.68 -2.65 -42.23
C PHE A 43 17.97 -3.41 -42.56
N ILE A 44 18.27 -4.42 -41.74
CA ILE A 44 19.40 -5.32 -41.93
C ILE A 44 18.92 -6.76 -41.86
N VAL A 45 19.37 -7.58 -42.81
CA VAL A 45 19.20 -9.04 -42.80
C VAL A 45 20.53 -9.68 -42.44
N PHE A 46 20.53 -10.50 -41.39
CA PHE A 46 21.69 -11.28 -40.96
C PHE A 46 21.54 -12.71 -41.46
N ARG A 47 22.53 -13.24 -42.18
CA ARG A 47 22.54 -14.64 -42.67
C ARG A 47 23.88 -15.31 -42.39
N ASN A 48 23.85 -16.64 -42.27
CA ASN A 48 25.01 -17.50 -42.03
C ASN A 48 25.80 -17.19 -40.74
N PHE A 49 25.16 -16.57 -39.75
CA PHE A 49 25.71 -16.45 -38.41
C PHE A 49 25.43 -17.73 -37.62
N ASN A 50 26.39 -18.16 -36.82
CA ASN A 50 26.15 -19.17 -35.78
C ASN A 50 25.40 -18.49 -34.62
N VAL A 51 24.10 -18.71 -34.56
CA VAL A 51 23.19 -18.06 -33.63
C VAL A 51 22.16 -19.05 -33.10
N ASP A 52 21.93 -18.98 -31.80
CA ASP A 52 20.82 -19.59 -31.08
C ASP A 52 19.97 -18.51 -30.41
N LEU A 53 18.88 -18.91 -29.74
CA LEU A 53 17.99 -17.96 -29.09
C LEU A 53 18.67 -17.12 -28.01
N ASN A 54 19.63 -17.71 -27.27
CA ASN A 54 20.29 -17.04 -26.15
C ASN A 54 21.27 -15.98 -26.66
N SER A 55 22.11 -16.32 -27.63
CA SER A 55 23.03 -15.40 -28.31
C SER A 55 22.29 -14.30 -29.07
N PHE A 56 21.16 -14.62 -29.72
CA PHE A 56 20.28 -13.61 -30.29
C PHE A 56 19.71 -12.67 -29.22
N SER A 57 19.27 -13.22 -28.09
CA SER A 57 18.73 -12.43 -26.98
C SER A 57 19.76 -11.46 -26.41
N ASN A 58 21.00 -11.92 -26.20
CA ASN A 58 22.11 -11.09 -25.75
C ASN A 58 22.42 -9.97 -26.76
N PHE A 59 22.41 -10.29 -28.06
CA PHE A 59 22.61 -9.31 -29.12
C PHE A 59 21.53 -8.20 -29.12
N VAL A 60 20.26 -8.58 -28.96
CA VAL A 60 19.15 -7.62 -28.85
C VAL A 60 19.32 -6.71 -27.62
N GLN A 61 19.70 -7.27 -26.46
CA GLN A 61 19.91 -6.51 -25.23
C GLN A 61 21.09 -5.53 -25.34
N ARG A 62 22.16 -5.92 -26.05
CA ARG A 62 23.30 -5.03 -26.32
C ARG A 62 22.92 -3.79 -27.13
N LEU A 63 21.94 -3.92 -28.02
CA LEU A 63 21.56 -2.88 -28.97
C LEU A 63 20.27 -2.12 -28.58
N SER A 64 19.54 -2.64 -27.59
CA SER A 64 18.24 -2.09 -27.19
C SER A 64 18.28 -1.76 -25.71
N PHE A 65 18.18 -0.47 -25.37
CA PHE A 65 18.05 -0.02 -23.97
C PHE A 65 16.80 -0.61 -23.29
N ARG A 66 15.75 -0.87 -24.09
CA ARG A 66 14.46 -1.38 -23.63
C ARG A 66 13.90 -2.35 -24.66
N VAL A 67 13.47 -3.52 -24.21
CA VAL A 67 12.76 -4.50 -25.03
C VAL A 67 11.28 -4.51 -24.61
N THR A 68 10.38 -4.38 -25.58
CA THR A 68 8.93 -4.40 -25.38
C THR A 68 8.36 -5.60 -26.10
N LEU A 69 7.49 -6.36 -25.43
CA LEU A 69 6.96 -7.63 -25.91
C LEU A 69 5.44 -7.61 -25.88
N ASP A 70 4.81 -8.26 -26.86
CA ASP A 70 3.36 -8.27 -27.05
C ASP A 70 2.65 -9.20 -26.05
N PRO A 71 1.78 -8.70 -25.16
CA PRO A 71 1.14 -9.52 -24.14
C PRO A 71 0.25 -10.63 -24.69
N ALA A 72 -0.14 -10.58 -25.96
CA ALA A 72 -0.96 -11.61 -26.60
C ALA A 72 -0.17 -12.84 -27.05
N ARG A 73 1.17 -12.79 -27.09
CA ARG A 73 2.01 -13.86 -27.66
C ARG A 73 2.58 -14.77 -26.57
N GLN A 74 2.80 -16.04 -26.92
CA GLN A 74 3.46 -17.00 -26.04
C GLN A 74 4.96 -16.69 -25.94
N PHE A 75 5.46 -16.69 -24.71
CA PHE A 75 6.86 -16.48 -24.41
C PHE A 75 7.68 -17.74 -24.66
N TYR A 76 8.86 -17.56 -25.22
CA TYR A 76 9.85 -18.62 -25.36
C TYR A 76 11.22 -18.08 -24.94
N GLY A 77 11.76 -18.56 -23.82
CA GLY A 77 12.93 -17.96 -23.16
C GLY A 77 12.61 -16.63 -22.45
N ALA A 78 13.63 -15.78 -22.29
CA ALA A 78 13.53 -14.57 -21.46
C ALA A 78 12.98 -13.33 -22.18
N ILE A 79 13.27 -13.17 -23.49
CA ILE A 79 12.92 -11.95 -24.24
C ILE A 79 12.38 -12.19 -25.65
N ALA A 80 12.11 -13.44 -26.03
CA ALA A 80 11.61 -13.78 -27.35
C ALA A 80 10.16 -14.27 -27.27
N GLN A 81 9.42 -14.00 -28.35
CA GLN A 81 8.04 -14.42 -28.48
C GLN A 81 7.92 -15.33 -29.68
N LYS A 82 7.29 -16.48 -29.49
CA LYS A 82 7.13 -17.45 -30.55
C LYS A 82 6.17 -16.88 -31.59
N VAL A 83 6.57 -16.96 -32.86
CA VAL A 83 5.70 -16.79 -34.01
C VAL A 83 5.69 -18.12 -34.72
N ASP A 84 4.72 -18.96 -34.39
CA ASP A 84 4.50 -20.26 -35.03
C ASP A 84 3.07 -20.29 -35.52
N ALA A 85 2.89 -20.03 -36.81
CA ALA A 85 1.60 -20.04 -37.47
C ALA A 85 1.31 -21.38 -38.15
N GLY A 86 2.23 -22.36 -38.13
CA GLY A 86 2.09 -23.56 -38.95
C GLY A 86 1.85 -23.21 -40.44
N PHE A 87 0.65 -23.50 -40.94
CA PHE A 87 0.17 -23.13 -42.28
C PHE A 87 -0.82 -21.96 -42.29
N ASP A 88 -1.18 -21.42 -41.12
CA ASP A 88 -2.11 -20.31 -40.97
C ASP A 88 -1.43 -18.97 -41.28
N ALA A 89 -2.26 -17.95 -41.51
CA ALA A 89 -1.77 -16.59 -41.71
C ALA A 89 -1.06 -16.08 -40.45
N VAL A 90 0.14 -15.51 -40.63
CA VAL A 90 0.88 -14.87 -39.54
C VAL A 90 0.09 -13.65 -39.06
N GLY A 91 -0.30 -13.66 -37.79
CA GLY A 91 -1.01 -12.54 -37.17
C GLY A 91 -0.17 -11.26 -37.15
N LEU A 92 -0.84 -10.10 -37.17
CA LEU A 92 -0.18 -8.78 -37.18
C LEU A 92 0.84 -8.65 -36.04
N HIS A 93 2.01 -8.11 -36.39
CA HIS A 93 3.14 -7.89 -35.49
C HIS A 93 2.98 -6.61 -34.66
N CYS A 94 3.82 -6.48 -33.63
CA CYS A 94 3.75 -5.45 -32.60
C CYS A 94 3.79 -4.02 -33.16
N GLU A 95 4.48 -3.83 -34.29
CA GLU A 95 4.58 -2.56 -35.04
C GLU A 95 3.26 -2.09 -35.64
N ASN A 96 2.28 -2.99 -35.81
CA ASN A 96 0.95 -2.71 -36.34
C ASN A 96 -0.14 -2.77 -35.25
N GLY A 97 0.24 -2.99 -33.99
CA GLY A 97 -0.69 -2.97 -32.87
C GLY A 97 -0.93 -1.54 -32.39
N ASN A 98 -2.16 -1.22 -31.99
CA ASN A 98 -2.54 -0.03 -31.20
C ASN A 98 -1.88 -0.01 -29.80
N SER A 99 -0.59 -0.33 -29.72
CA SER A 99 0.19 -0.08 -28.53
C SER A 99 0.48 1.43 -28.46
N PRO A 100 0.44 2.05 -27.26
CA PRO A 100 0.62 3.50 -27.12
C PRO A 100 2.03 4.01 -27.47
N PHE A 101 2.93 3.14 -27.95
CA PHE A 101 4.32 3.45 -28.25
C PHE A 101 4.77 2.75 -29.53
N MET A 102 5.41 3.50 -30.42
CA MET A 102 6.04 2.93 -31.62
C MET A 102 7.46 2.44 -31.26
N PRO A 103 7.80 1.15 -31.47
CA PRO A 103 9.16 0.69 -31.22
C PRO A 103 10.14 1.36 -32.20
N HIS A 104 11.29 1.80 -31.69
CA HIS A 104 12.35 2.36 -32.53
C HIS A 104 13.08 1.28 -33.35
N LEU A 105 13.07 0.04 -32.87
CA LEU A 105 13.73 -1.12 -33.47
C LEU A 105 12.83 -2.35 -33.35
N CYS A 106 12.74 -3.14 -34.42
CA CYS A 106 12.08 -4.45 -34.44
C CYS A 106 13.10 -5.54 -34.77
N TRP A 107 13.08 -6.62 -33.99
CA TRP A 107 14.02 -7.72 -34.10
C TRP A 107 13.30 -9.02 -34.42
N PHE A 108 13.80 -9.76 -35.41
CA PHE A 108 13.24 -11.05 -35.84
C PHE A 108 14.32 -12.11 -35.86
N PHE A 109 14.00 -13.29 -35.32
CA PHE A 109 14.87 -14.45 -35.33
C PHE A 109 14.12 -15.67 -35.88
N CYS A 110 14.76 -16.37 -36.80
CA CYS A 110 14.23 -17.58 -37.40
C CYS A 110 14.99 -18.78 -36.84
N GLU A 111 14.39 -19.51 -35.90
CA GLU A 111 14.99 -20.70 -35.29
C GLU A 111 15.18 -21.84 -36.29
N LYS A 112 14.22 -22.03 -37.22
CA LYS A 112 14.27 -23.06 -38.25
C LYS A 112 13.86 -22.50 -39.61
N ALA A 113 14.84 -22.27 -40.47
CA ALA A 113 14.59 -21.82 -41.84
C ALA A 113 13.99 -22.97 -42.69
N SER A 114 13.10 -22.63 -43.63
CA SER A 114 12.62 -23.61 -44.62
C SER A 114 13.75 -24.05 -45.55
N SER A 115 13.77 -25.33 -45.91
CA SER A 115 14.73 -25.90 -46.86
C SER A 115 14.48 -25.49 -48.32
N ARG A 116 13.29 -24.95 -48.64
CA ARG A 116 12.94 -24.49 -50.01
C ARG A 116 12.02 -23.27 -49.96
N GLY A 117 12.30 -22.29 -50.83
CA GLY A 117 11.39 -21.18 -51.14
C GLY A 117 11.22 -20.10 -50.05
N SER A 118 11.94 -20.16 -48.93
CA SER A 118 11.82 -19.15 -47.87
C SER A 118 12.87 -18.06 -48.02
N GLN A 119 12.49 -16.93 -48.58
CA GLN A 119 13.26 -15.69 -48.49
C GLN A 119 12.57 -14.76 -47.48
N THR A 120 13.36 -14.07 -46.65
CA THR A 120 12.84 -12.98 -45.82
C THR A 120 12.36 -11.85 -46.71
N THR A 121 11.05 -11.69 -46.87
CA THR A 121 10.48 -10.57 -47.62
C THR A 121 10.36 -9.37 -46.70
N VAL A 122 10.90 -8.23 -47.13
CA VAL A 122 10.74 -6.94 -46.45
C VAL A 122 10.11 -5.98 -47.44
N CYS A 123 9.06 -5.29 -47.01
CA CYS A 123 8.28 -4.39 -47.85
C CYS A 123 8.28 -2.98 -47.24
N ASP A 124 8.49 -1.96 -48.06
CA ASP A 124 8.33 -0.57 -47.68
C ASP A 124 6.85 -0.16 -47.88
N GLY A 125 6.10 -0.09 -46.79
CA GLY A 125 4.67 0.22 -46.82
C GLY A 125 4.37 1.62 -47.36
N TYR A 126 5.26 2.59 -47.18
CA TYR A 126 5.09 3.95 -47.69
C TYR A 126 5.19 3.98 -49.21
N ARG A 127 6.12 3.21 -49.78
CA ARG A 127 6.23 3.08 -51.24
C ARG A 127 5.07 2.32 -51.85
N VAL A 128 4.63 1.24 -51.19
CA VAL A 128 3.42 0.54 -51.62
C VAL A 128 2.26 1.52 -51.66
N TRP A 129 2.09 2.32 -50.60
CA TRP A 129 1.08 3.38 -50.54
C TRP A 129 1.19 4.37 -51.70
N ASP A 130 2.37 4.92 -51.96
CA ASP A 130 2.62 5.86 -53.06
C ASP A 130 2.34 5.26 -54.44
N MET A 131 2.51 3.94 -54.59
CA MET A 131 2.22 3.22 -55.84
C MET A 131 0.74 2.82 -55.98
N LEU A 132 -0.09 2.97 -54.94
CA LEU A 132 -1.51 2.73 -55.04
C LEU A 132 -2.17 3.80 -55.92
N SER A 133 -3.22 3.41 -56.66
CA SER A 133 -4.01 4.38 -57.41
C SER A 133 -4.69 5.39 -56.47
N PRO A 134 -4.96 6.63 -56.91
CA PRO A 134 -5.65 7.62 -56.09
C PRO A 134 -6.99 7.11 -55.53
N THR A 135 -7.73 6.34 -56.33
CA THR A 135 -8.98 5.69 -55.91
C THR A 135 -8.76 4.69 -54.77
N THR A 136 -7.68 3.91 -54.83
CA THR A 136 -7.33 2.95 -53.78
C THR A 136 -6.89 3.66 -52.50
N GLN A 137 -6.06 4.69 -52.61
CA GLN A 137 -5.67 5.51 -51.45
C GLN A 137 -6.89 6.11 -50.75
N GLN A 138 -7.84 6.66 -51.52
CA GLN A 138 -9.07 7.22 -50.97
C GLN A 138 -9.90 6.18 -50.20
N VAL A 139 -9.99 4.94 -50.69
CA VAL A 139 -10.69 3.85 -49.97
C VAL A 139 -10.08 3.56 -48.60
N PHE A 140 -8.75 3.65 -48.48
CA PHE A 140 -8.05 3.48 -47.21
C PHE A 140 -8.16 4.72 -46.31
N LEU A 141 -8.27 5.93 -46.86
CA LEU A 141 -8.48 7.17 -46.11
C LEU A 141 -9.92 7.29 -45.55
N ASP A 142 -10.91 6.81 -46.31
CA ASP A 142 -12.32 6.89 -45.93
C ASP A 142 -12.77 5.80 -44.95
N LYS A 143 -11.91 4.80 -44.69
CA LYS A 143 -12.20 3.68 -43.81
C LYS A 143 -11.12 3.53 -42.75
N ASP A 144 -11.48 3.84 -41.50
CA ASP A 144 -10.67 3.44 -40.36
C ASP A 144 -10.58 1.91 -40.31
N ILE A 145 -9.40 1.36 -40.60
CA ILE A 145 -9.16 -0.05 -40.41
C ILE A 145 -8.88 -0.29 -38.92
N VAL A 146 -9.92 -0.64 -38.18
CA VAL A 146 -9.82 -0.96 -36.75
C VAL A 146 -9.50 -2.43 -36.57
N TYR A 147 -8.28 -2.70 -36.10
CA TYR A 147 -7.90 -4.03 -35.62
C TYR A 147 -8.09 -4.12 -34.11
N SER A 148 -9.10 -4.88 -33.68
CA SER A 148 -9.31 -5.21 -32.27
C SER A 148 -8.90 -6.65 -31.98
N ARG A 149 -8.24 -6.87 -30.85
CA ARG A 149 -7.94 -8.20 -30.33
C ARG A 149 -8.24 -8.26 -28.84
N ASN A 150 -8.76 -9.40 -28.40
CA ASN A 150 -8.97 -9.65 -26.98
C ASN A 150 -7.65 -10.10 -26.35
N VAL A 151 -7.19 -9.36 -25.35
CA VAL A 151 -6.06 -9.74 -24.52
C VAL A 151 -6.59 -10.01 -23.12
N GLU A 152 -6.13 -11.09 -22.51
CA GLU A 152 -6.45 -11.41 -21.12
C GLU A 152 -6.08 -10.22 -20.21
N SER A 153 -7.00 -9.85 -19.32
CA SER A 153 -6.89 -8.67 -18.44
C SER A 153 -5.51 -8.55 -17.81
N ASP A 154 -4.98 -9.65 -17.29
CA ASP A 154 -3.76 -9.63 -16.49
C ASP A 154 -2.51 -9.41 -17.36
N LYS A 155 -2.50 -9.96 -18.57
CA LYS A 155 -1.44 -9.73 -19.56
C LYS A 155 -1.45 -8.30 -20.06
N TRP A 156 -2.64 -7.73 -20.32
CA TRP A 156 -2.77 -6.32 -20.71
C TRP A 156 -2.29 -5.35 -19.62
N LYS A 157 -2.69 -5.60 -18.36
CA LYS A 157 -2.28 -4.79 -17.20
C LYS A 157 -0.76 -4.82 -17.00
N ASN A 158 -0.13 -5.98 -17.12
CA ASN A 158 1.32 -6.13 -17.00
C ASN A 158 2.07 -5.40 -18.13
N PHE A 159 1.56 -5.46 -19.36
CA PHE A 159 2.13 -4.73 -20.49
C PHE A 159 2.11 -3.22 -20.28
N VAL A 160 0.96 -2.65 -19.88
CA VAL A 160 0.83 -1.22 -19.57
C VAL A 160 1.72 -0.83 -18.39
N PHE A 161 1.77 -1.66 -17.34
CA PHE A 161 2.60 -1.46 -16.15
C PHE A 161 4.08 -1.29 -16.48
N HIS A 162 4.66 -2.22 -17.24
CA HIS A 162 6.06 -2.11 -17.63
C HIS A 162 6.27 -0.89 -18.54
N SER A 163 5.35 -0.66 -19.48
CA SER A 163 5.42 0.40 -20.50
C SER A 163 5.55 1.81 -19.94
N LEU A 164 4.92 2.12 -18.79
CA LEU A 164 4.86 3.45 -18.18
C LEU A 164 6.03 3.85 -17.25
N GLN A 165 7.17 3.15 -17.26
CA GLN A 165 8.41 3.54 -16.56
C GLN A 165 8.25 3.95 -15.07
N GLY A 166 7.91 2.99 -14.21
CA GLY A 166 8.41 3.02 -12.82
C GLY A 166 7.73 3.97 -11.81
N LYS A 167 6.44 4.27 -11.97
CA LYS A 167 5.60 4.59 -10.81
C LYS A 167 4.60 3.45 -10.62
N LYS A 168 4.74 2.69 -9.51
CA LYS A 168 3.71 1.75 -9.07
C LYS A 168 2.40 2.54 -8.96
N PRO A 169 1.34 2.20 -9.72
CA PRO A 169 0.02 2.67 -9.38
C PRO A 169 -0.32 2.15 -7.98
N ILE A 170 -0.91 2.99 -7.14
CA ILE A 170 -1.63 2.50 -5.96
C ILE A 170 -2.89 1.80 -6.50
N GLY A 171 -2.83 0.46 -6.64
CA GLY A 171 -3.92 -0.42 -7.13
C GLY A 171 -3.81 -0.74 -8.63
N ASN A 172 -3.67 -1.99 -9.13
CA ASN A 172 -4.50 -3.21 -9.00
C ASN A 172 -4.20 -4.23 -7.85
N GLY A 173 -3.48 -3.85 -6.78
CA GLY A 173 -2.95 -4.81 -5.79
C GLY A 173 -3.35 -4.65 -4.31
N VAL A 174 -4.17 -3.65 -3.94
CA VAL A 174 -4.61 -3.47 -2.54
C VAL A 174 -6.03 -4.00 -2.39
N ALA A 175 -6.17 -5.16 -1.75
CA ALA A 175 -7.47 -5.80 -1.52
C ALA A 175 -8.33 -5.00 -0.52
N ALA A 176 -7.71 -4.50 0.54
CA ALA A 176 -8.38 -3.74 1.59
C ALA A 176 -7.42 -2.77 2.28
N VAL A 177 -7.98 -1.67 2.78
CA VAL A 177 -7.31 -0.71 3.66
C VAL A 177 -7.91 -0.87 5.06
N PHE A 178 -7.07 -1.15 6.04
CA PHE A 178 -7.44 -1.24 7.45
C PHE A 178 -6.94 0.00 8.18
N LEU A 179 -7.80 0.68 8.93
CA LEU A 179 -7.41 1.83 9.74
C LEU A 179 -8.31 2.00 10.97
N GLU A 180 -7.74 2.54 12.03
CA GLU A 180 -8.49 3.13 13.15
C GLU A 180 -8.88 4.57 12.77
N PRO A 181 -10.13 5.02 12.99
CA PRO A 181 -10.53 6.42 12.75
C PRO A 181 -9.69 7.43 13.50
N ILE A 182 -9.32 7.08 14.73
CA ILE A 182 -8.41 7.82 15.60
C ILE A 182 -7.43 6.79 16.13
N LEU A 183 -6.14 6.98 15.84
CA LEU A 183 -5.11 6.02 16.23
C LEU A 183 -5.00 5.99 17.75
N GLY A 184 -5.23 4.82 18.35
CA GLY A 184 -5.13 4.62 19.78
C GLY A 184 -3.71 4.52 20.34
N GLY A 185 -3.60 3.88 21.51
CA GLY A 185 -2.33 3.48 22.10
C GLY A 185 -1.35 4.63 22.40
N ALA A 186 -0.08 4.42 22.06
CA ALA A 186 1.03 5.30 22.42
C ALA A 186 1.08 6.64 21.67
N TYR A 187 0.29 6.80 20.61
CA TYR A 187 0.35 7.96 19.73
C TYR A 187 -0.83 8.92 19.94
N LEU A 188 -2.03 8.37 20.19
CA LEU A 188 -3.30 9.10 20.26
C LEU A 188 -3.39 10.21 19.20
N THR A 189 -3.59 9.81 17.95
CA THR A 189 -3.58 10.73 16.81
C THR A 189 -4.98 10.89 16.27
N VAL A 190 -5.52 12.11 16.40
CA VAL A 190 -6.77 12.52 15.75
C VAL A 190 -6.41 13.02 14.34
N PRO A 191 -6.93 12.39 13.27
CA PRO A 191 -6.65 12.86 11.92
C PRO A 191 -7.32 14.22 11.66
N PRO A 192 -6.87 14.98 10.64
CA PRO A 192 -7.57 16.18 10.22
C PRO A 192 -8.97 15.83 9.68
N ALA A 193 -9.91 16.77 9.78
CA ALA A 193 -11.25 16.60 9.25
C ALA A 193 -11.22 16.29 7.74
N GLY A 194 -12.06 15.35 7.30
CA GLY A 194 -12.13 14.90 5.92
C GLY A 194 -11.12 13.82 5.54
N TYR A 195 -10.14 13.49 6.40
CA TYR A 195 -9.16 12.45 6.13
C TYR A 195 -9.81 11.09 5.85
N LEU A 196 -10.78 10.68 6.67
CA LEU A 196 -11.43 9.37 6.47
C LEU A 196 -12.27 9.37 5.19
N LYS A 197 -12.85 10.52 4.84
CA LYS A 197 -13.62 10.69 3.61
C LYS A 197 -12.75 10.60 2.36
N GLU A 198 -11.54 11.16 2.43
CA GLU A 198 -10.55 11.05 1.36
C GLU A 198 -10.08 9.60 1.19
N VAL A 199 -9.82 8.88 2.29
CA VAL A 199 -9.48 7.45 2.24
C VAL A 199 -10.62 6.62 1.66
N GLU A 200 -11.88 6.86 2.05
CA GLU A 200 -13.05 6.21 1.44
C GLU A 200 -13.10 6.46 -0.07
N THR A 201 -12.94 7.71 -0.49
CA THR A 201 -12.94 8.09 -1.92
C THR A 201 -11.86 7.34 -2.69
N LEU A 202 -10.65 7.27 -2.15
CA LEU A 202 -9.54 6.52 -2.75
C LEU A 202 -9.85 5.03 -2.83
N CYS A 203 -10.36 4.41 -1.75
CA CYS A 203 -10.74 3.00 -1.77
C CYS A 203 -11.79 2.69 -2.84
N ARG A 204 -12.76 3.60 -3.04
CA ARG A 204 -13.77 3.48 -4.12
C ARG A 204 -13.13 3.57 -5.50
N GLN A 205 -12.24 4.53 -5.71
CA GLN A 205 -11.52 4.71 -6.98
C GLN A 205 -10.61 3.53 -7.32
N THR A 206 -9.99 2.89 -6.31
CA THR A 206 -9.07 1.77 -6.50
C THR A 206 -9.75 0.40 -6.40
N ASN A 207 -11.06 0.36 -6.19
CA ASN A 207 -11.83 -0.86 -5.94
C ASN A 207 -11.22 -1.71 -4.79
N SER A 208 -10.77 -1.03 -3.74
CA SER A 208 -10.27 -1.61 -2.49
C SER A 208 -11.38 -1.57 -1.43
N LEU A 209 -11.44 -2.58 -0.56
CA LEU A 209 -12.36 -2.54 0.59
C LEU A 209 -11.84 -1.57 1.65
N LEU A 210 -12.72 -0.72 2.18
CA LEU A 210 -12.42 0.07 3.37
C LEU A 210 -12.86 -0.69 4.62
N VAL A 211 -11.92 -1.04 5.48
CA VAL A 211 -12.15 -1.66 6.78
C VAL A 211 -11.78 -0.68 7.88
N VAL A 212 -12.75 -0.32 8.71
CA VAL A 212 -12.55 0.63 9.80
C VAL A 212 -12.61 -0.09 11.14
N ASP A 213 -11.54 0.03 11.91
CA ASP A 213 -11.42 -0.50 13.27
C ASP A 213 -11.96 0.50 14.28
N GLU A 214 -13.21 0.29 14.71
CA GLU A 214 -13.89 1.07 15.74
C GLU A 214 -13.85 0.38 17.10
N ILE A 215 -12.97 -0.61 17.29
CA ILE A 215 -12.89 -1.38 18.54
C ILE A 215 -12.63 -0.44 19.73
N GLN A 216 -11.79 0.57 19.57
CA GLN A 216 -11.50 1.53 20.65
C GLN A 216 -12.37 2.79 20.58
N THR A 217 -12.69 3.28 19.38
CA THR A 217 -13.36 4.57 19.18
C THR A 217 -14.88 4.52 19.23
N GLY A 218 -15.47 3.34 19.02
CA GLY A 218 -16.92 3.17 18.96
C GLY A 218 -17.62 3.29 20.32
N PHE A 219 -18.94 3.12 20.27
CA PHE A 219 -19.85 3.09 21.40
C PHE A 219 -19.80 4.35 22.29
N GLY A 220 -19.63 5.54 21.70
CA GLY A 220 -19.69 6.81 22.44
C GLY A 220 -18.34 7.34 22.92
N ARG A 221 -17.25 6.56 22.83
CA ARG A 221 -15.92 6.91 23.38
C ARG A 221 -15.43 8.29 22.94
N VAL A 222 -15.60 8.61 21.66
CA VAL A 222 -15.06 9.83 21.05
C VAL A 222 -16.06 10.98 21.01
N GLY A 223 -17.22 10.85 21.67
CA GLY A 223 -18.28 11.87 21.62
C GLY A 223 -19.32 11.66 20.52
N LYS A 224 -19.19 10.58 19.74
CA LYS A 224 -20.14 10.07 18.74
C LYS A 224 -20.36 8.59 18.97
N MET A 225 -21.45 8.02 18.47
CA MET A 225 -21.66 6.57 18.60
C MET A 225 -20.52 5.83 17.89
N PHE A 226 -20.14 6.26 16.69
CA PHE A 226 -18.94 5.82 15.98
C PHE A 226 -18.13 7.02 15.49
N ALA A 227 -16.80 6.91 15.47
CA ALA A 227 -15.92 7.97 14.99
C ALA A 227 -16.09 8.28 13.48
N ILE A 228 -16.48 7.30 12.67
CA ILE A 228 -16.80 7.51 11.24
C ILE A 228 -17.89 8.57 11.00
N GLU A 229 -18.70 8.88 12.00
CA GLU A 229 -19.73 9.92 11.92
C GLU A 229 -19.16 11.34 11.79
N PHE A 230 -17.91 11.57 12.23
CA PHE A 230 -17.27 12.89 12.09
C PHE A 230 -17.08 13.27 10.62
N ASP A 231 -16.74 12.30 9.78
CA ASP A 231 -16.48 12.49 8.34
C ASP A 231 -17.59 11.90 7.46
N GLN A 232 -18.68 11.40 8.05
CA GLN A 232 -19.81 10.76 7.36
C GLN A 232 -19.38 9.66 6.37
N VAL A 233 -18.52 8.76 6.85
CA VAL A 233 -17.96 7.65 6.07
C VAL A 233 -18.80 6.40 6.23
N LEU A 234 -19.01 5.66 5.14
CA LEU A 234 -19.66 4.36 5.14
C LEU A 234 -18.66 3.30 4.66
N PRO A 235 -17.88 2.69 5.58
CA PRO A 235 -16.92 1.67 5.21
C PRO A 235 -17.60 0.39 4.69
N ASP A 236 -16.80 -0.52 4.14
CA ASP A 236 -17.28 -1.83 3.70
C ASP A 236 -17.37 -2.82 4.85
N ILE A 237 -16.46 -2.70 5.82
CA ILE A 237 -16.45 -3.49 7.04
C ILE A 237 -16.13 -2.58 8.24
N ILE A 238 -16.85 -2.77 9.35
CA ILE A 238 -16.55 -2.16 10.65
C ILE A 238 -16.18 -3.25 11.65
N LEU A 239 -15.06 -3.08 12.35
CA LEU A 239 -14.66 -3.96 13.44
C LEU A 239 -15.06 -3.35 14.79
N LEU A 240 -15.74 -4.14 15.62
CA LEU A 240 -16.32 -3.71 16.89
C LEU A 240 -15.96 -4.70 18.00
N SER A 241 -15.60 -4.19 19.19
CA SER A 241 -15.40 -4.99 20.41
C SER A 241 -15.33 -4.04 21.62
N LYS A 242 -14.58 -4.39 22.68
CA LYS A 242 -14.34 -3.61 23.90
C LYS A 242 -15.61 -3.03 24.52
N GLY A 243 -15.91 -1.76 24.25
CA GLY A 243 -16.99 -1.00 24.89
C GLY A 243 -18.39 -1.56 24.62
N ILE A 244 -18.55 -2.39 23.57
CA ILE A 244 -19.85 -2.92 23.17
C ILE A 244 -20.59 -3.67 24.28
N THR A 245 -19.90 -4.39 25.17
CA THR A 245 -20.54 -5.17 26.27
C THR A 245 -20.58 -4.43 27.60
N GLY A 246 -20.13 -3.18 27.65
CA GLY A 246 -19.96 -2.45 28.90
C GLY A 246 -18.98 -3.10 29.88
N GLY A 247 -18.11 -4.02 29.41
CA GLY A 247 -17.13 -4.72 30.23
C GLY A 247 -17.62 -6.03 30.87
N HIS A 248 -18.83 -6.51 30.55
CA HIS A 248 -19.41 -7.71 31.19
C HIS A 248 -18.93 -9.04 30.59
N THR A 249 -18.52 -9.03 29.32
CA THR A 249 -18.13 -10.25 28.58
C THR A 249 -17.35 -9.91 27.31
N SER A 250 -16.71 -10.90 26.70
CA SER A 250 -15.97 -10.76 25.46
C SER A 250 -16.87 -10.99 24.25
N ILE A 251 -16.80 -10.07 23.30
CA ILE A 251 -17.38 -10.24 21.96
C ILE A 251 -16.55 -9.44 20.96
N ALA A 252 -16.40 -9.98 19.76
CA ALA A 252 -15.84 -9.27 18.61
C ALA A 252 -16.83 -9.42 17.45
N ILE A 253 -17.07 -8.34 16.73
CA ILE A 253 -18.05 -8.28 15.65
C ILE A 253 -17.40 -7.62 14.44
N ALA A 254 -17.55 -8.24 13.27
CA ALA A 254 -17.30 -7.62 11.98
C ALA A 254 -18.65 -7.35 11.31
N VAL A 255 -19.03 -6.08 11.21
CA VAL A 255 -20.23 -5.67 10.47
C VAL A 255 -19.81 -5.45 9.03
N MET A 256 -20.44 -6.15 8.09
CA MET A 256 -20.10 -6.09 6.67
C MET A 256 -21.25 -5.49 5.87
N ARG A 257 -20.93 -4.68 4.86
CA ARG A 257 -21.89 -4.20 3.87
C ARG A 257 -22.50 -5.38 3.12
N ASP A 258 -23.80 -5.29 2.81
CA ASP A 258 -24.53 -6.33 2.09
C ASP A 258 -23.87 -6.75 0.76
N THR A 259 -23.31 -5.78 0.02
CA THR A 259 -22.58 -6.06 -1.23
C THR A 259 -21.34 -6.94 -1.03
N VAL A 260 -20.68 -6.85 0.13
CA VAL A 260 -19.55 -7.71 0.49
C VAL A 260 -20.05 -9.12 0.82
N VAL A 261 -21.11 -9.21 1.64
CA VAL A 261 -21.73 -10.49 2.01
C VAL A 261 -22.24 -11.23 0.77
N HIS A 262 -22.92 -10.54 -0.14
CA HIS A 262 -23.43 -11.12 -1.39
C HIS A 262 -22.28 -11.69 -2.23
N LYS A 263 -21.20 -10.94 -2.42
CA LYS A 263 -20.01 -11.44 -3.16
C LYS A 263 -19.42 -12.67 -2.51
N ILE A 264 -19.26 -12.67 -1.18
CA ILE A 264 -18.76 -13.83 -0.42
C ILE A 264 -19.62 -15.06 -0.69
N ASN A 265 -20.95 -14.93 -0.67
CA ASN A 265 -21.89 -16.03 -0.88
C ASN A 265 -21.86 -16.61 -2.31
N THR A 266 -21.34 -15.87 -3.30
CA THR A 266 -21.15 -16.37 -4.67
C THR A 266 -19.87 -17.18 -4.86
N ILE A 267 -18.95 -17.18 -3.89
CA ILE A 267 -17.67 -17.89 -4.00
C ILE A 267 -17.89 -19.38 -3.78
N GLN A 268 -17.81 -20.15 -4.87
CA GLN A 268 -17.91 -21.61 -4.79
C GLN A 268 -16.72 -22.20 -4.03
N GLY A 269 -17.01 -23.13 -3.12
CA GLY A 269 -15.97 -23.84 -2.36
C GLY A 269 -15.33 -23.04 -1.22
N LEU A 270 -15.86 -21.86 -0.85
CA LEU A 270 -15.37 -21.12 0.30
C LEU A 270 -15.63 -21.91 1.60
N PRO A 271 -14.60 -22.25 2.39
CA PRO A 271 -14.80 -22.96 3.66
C PRO A 271 -15.65 -22.17 4.64
N ALA A 272 -16.75 -22.77 5.13
CA ALA A 272 -17.68 -22.13 6.07
C ALA A 272 -17.00 -21.61 7.34
N ARG A 273 -15.91 -22.26 7.78
CA ARG A 273 -15.07 -21.84 8.93
C ARG A 273 -14.47 -20.44 8.79
N TYR A 274 -14.43 -19.85 7.60
CA TYR A 274 -13.96 -18.48 7.40
C TYR A 274 -15.02 -17.41 7.74
N LEU A 275 -16.29 -17.81 7.80
CA LEU A 275 -17.41 -16.92 8.13
C LEU A 275 -18.11 -17.31 9.44
N ALA A 276 -17.91 -18.54 9.90
CA ALA A 276 -18.46 -19.05 11.14
C ALA A 276 -17.38 -19.19 12.21
N SER A 277 -17.73 -18.85 13.46
CA SER A 277 -16.91 -19.12 14.64
C SER A 277 -17.71 -20.03 15.57
N GLU A 278 -17.12 -21.14 16.01
CA GLU A 278 -17.76 -22.10 16.93
C GLU A 278 -18.09 -21.49 18.29
N SER A 279 -17.38 -20.43 18.69
CA SER A 279 -17.61 -19.67 19.93
C SER A 279 -18.19 -18.28 19.70
N GLY A 280 -18.44 -17.90 18.44
CA GLY A 280 -19.01 -16.61 18.07
C GLY A 280 -20.51 -16.54 18.35
N GLY A 281 -21.00 -15.38 18.77
CA GLY A 281 -22.45 -15.13 18.89
C GLY A 281 -23.12 -15.78 20.11
N SER A 282 -22.39 -15.98 21.21
CA SER A 282 -22.97 -16.44 22.49
C SER A 282 -24.20 -15.61 22.87
N PRO A 283 -25.36 -16.23 23.17
CA PRO A 283 -26.57 -15.51 23.56
C PRO A 283 -26.36 -14.54 24.73
N TYR A 284 -25.53 -14.92 25.71
CA TYR A 284 -25.16 -14.03 26.83
C TYR A 284 -24.37 -12.81 26.35
N ALA A 285 -23.39 -13.01 25.46
CA ALA A 285 -22.60 -11.92 24.92
C ALA A 285 -23.44 -10.96 24.06
N CYS A 286 -24.35 -11.50 23.26
CA CYS A 286 -25.31 -10.74 22.48
C CYS A 286 -26.26 -9.94 23.38
N ALA A 287 -26.82 -10.55 24.43
CA ALA A 287 -27.70 -9.86 25.38
C ALA A 287 -26.97 -8.72 26.12
N ALA A 288 -25.74 -8.96 26.58
CA ALA A 288 -24.92 -7.93 27.21
C ALA A 288 -24.59 -6.77 26.24
N ALA A 289 -24.28 -7.09 24.98
CA ALA A 289 -24.04 -6.09 23.94
C ALA A 289 -25.28 -5.23 23.67
N VAL A 290 -26.45 -5.85 23.49
CA VAL A 290 -27.72 -5.13 23.28
C VAL A 290 -28.04 -4.22 24.46
N ALA A 291 -28.00 -4.73 25.69
CA ALA A 291 -28.28 -3.94 26.89
C ALA A 291 -27.33 -2.75 27.05
N SER A 292 -26.04 -2.94 26.75
CA SER A 292 -25.04 -1.87 26.77
C SER A 292 -25.31 -0.80 25.72
N ILE A 293 -25.62 -1.20 24.48
CA ILE A 293 -25.97 -0.26 23.40
C ILE A 293 -27.24 0.55 23.76
N GLU A 294 -28.26 -0.11 24.29
CA GLU A 294 -29.49 0.55 24.77
C GLU A 294 -29.20 1.53 25.90
N PHE A 295 -28.35 1.14 26.86
CA PHE A 295 -27.94 2.02 27.96
C PHE A 295 -27.19 3.25 27.45
N ILE A 296 -26.26 3.08 26.50
CA ILE A 296 -25.52 4.18 25.87
C ILE A 296 -26.49 5.18 25.21
N ARG A 297 -27.46 4.67 24.45
CA ARG A 297 -28.45 5.50 23.74
C ARG A 297 -29.40 6.20 24.70
N ARG A 298 -29.98 5.46 25.65
CA ARG A 298 -30.96 6.00 26.61
C ARG A 298 -30.40 7.13 27.47
N ASN A 299 -29.11 7.06 27.79
CA ASN A 299 -28.44 8.02 28.66
C ASN A 299 -27.64 9.09 27.88
N ASN A 300 -27.75 9.14 26.54
CA ASN A 300 -27.02 10.09 25.69
C ASN A 300 -25.51 10.15 26.04
N LEU A 301 -24.90 8.98 26.21
CA LEU A 301 -23.50 8.89 26.63
C LEU A 301 -22.50 9.47 25.62
N PRO A 302 -22.72 9.42 24.29
CA PRO A 302 -21.85 10.12 23.34
C PRO A 302 -21.79 11.63 23.60
N GLU A 303 -22.94 12.28 23.77
CA GLU A 303 -23.02 13.71 24.04
C GLU A 303 -22.35 14.07 25.37
N ARG A 304 -22.58 13.25 26.40
CA ARG A 304 -21.89 13.39 27.69
C ARG A 304 -20.38 13.23 27.54
N ALA A 305 -19.91 12.26 26.76
CA ALA A 305 -18.49 12.04 26.53
C ALA A 305 -17.84 13.21 25.78
N GLN A 306 -18.56 13.87 24.88
CA GLN A 306 -18.09 15.10 24.24
C GLN A 306 -17.90 16.23 25.28
N GLN A 307 -18.90 16.48 26.12
CA GLN A 307 -18.88 17.56 27.12
C GLN A 307 -17.81 17.33 28.20
N LEU A 308 -17.82 16.16 28.83
CA LEU A 308 -16.85 15.82 29.88
C LEU A 308 -15.45 15.61 29.33
N GLY A 309 -15.34 15.10 28.10
CA GLY A 309 -14.09 15.02 27.35
C GLY A 309 -13.46 16.38 27.13
N GLN A 310 -14.25 17.40 26.79
CA GLN A 310 -13.77 18.77 26.66
C GLN A 310 -13.22 19.30 27.99
N ARG A 311 -13.93 19.08 29.10
CA ARG A 311 -13.46 19.47 30.44
C ARG A 311 -12.11 18.82 30.78
N LEU A 312 -12.02 17.50 30.63
CA LEU A 312 -10.79 16.75 30.90
C LEU A 312 -9.65 17.24 30.00
N ARG A 313 -9.88 17.34 28.68
CA ARG A 313 -8.87 17.78 27.73
C ARG A 313 -8.40 19.22 28.00
N GLN A 314 -9.29 20.10 28.44
CA GLN A 314 -8.90 21.46 28.82
C GLN A 314 -7.93 21.45 30.00
N GLY A 315 -8.23 20.71 31.06
CA GLY A 315 -7.32 20.57 32.21
C GLY A 315 -5.97 19.94 31.82
N LEU A 316 -5.99 18.94 30.94
CA LEU A 316 -4.75 18.34 30.40
C LEU A 316 -3.93 19.35 29.56
N LYS A 317 -4.57 20.20 28.76
CA LYS A 317 -3.90 21.28 28.01
C LYS A 317 -3.31 22.34 28.92
N GLU A 318 -4.00 22.69 30.02
CA GLU A 318 -3.49 23.61 31.02
C GLU A 318 -2.26 23.03 31.72
N ALA A 319 -2.27 21.73 32.06
CA ALA A 319 -1.10 21.02 32.54
C ALA A 319 0.06 21.07 31.53
N ALA A 320 -0.21 20.85 30.24
CA ALA A 320 0.82 20.96 29.20
C ALA A 320 1.47 22.35 29.14
N ARG A 321 0.67 23.42 29.23
CA ARG A 321 1.16 24.81 29.25
C ARG A 321 1.98 25.13 30.50
N LYS A 322 1.58 24.61 31.66
CA LYS A 322 2.25 24.89 32.95
C LYS A 322 3.53 24.07 33.14
N TYR A 323 3.62 22.89 32.54
CA TYR A 323 4.75 21.96 32.68
C TYR A 323 5.40 21.56 31.34
N PRO A 324 5.82 22.50 30.49
CA PRO A 324 6.31 22.22 29.13
C PRO A 324 7.61 21.40 29.11
N LYS A 325 8.32 21.32 30.24
CA LYS A 325 9.49 20.47 30.42
C LYS A 325 9.13 18.97 30.40
N LEU A 326 7.96 18.62 30.92
CA LEU A 326 7.52 17.23 31.09
C LEU A 326 6.50 16.83 30.03
N ILE A 327 5.62 17.76 29.67
CA ILE A 327 4.45 17.53 28.82
C ILE A 327 4.58 18.37 27.55
N LEU A 328 4.37 17.75 26.40
CA LEU A 328 4.52 18.38 25.09
C LEU A 328 3.18 18.81 24.50
N ASP A 329 2.13 18.02 24.70
CA ASP A 329 0.78 18.29 24.18
C ASP A 329 -0.27 17.44 24.92
N ALA A 330 -1.56 17.73 24.72
CA ALA A 330 -2.69 16.96 25.23
C ALA A 330 -3.68 16.59 24.09
N PRO A 331 -3.36 15.56 23.29
CA PRO A 331 -4.24 15.10 22.22
C PRO A 331 -5.49 14.41 22.77
N GLY A 332 -6.55 14.39 21.95
CA GLY A 332 -7.76 13.63 22.27
C GLY A 332 -9.05 14.21 21.71
N VAL A 333 -10.11 13.40 21.77
CA VAL A 333 -11.47 13.73 21.36
C VAL A 333 -12.45 12.89 22.18
N GLY A 334 -13.59 13.47 22.56
CA GLY A 334 -14.47 12.89 23.60
C GLY A 334 -13.69 12.48 24.85
N LEU A 335 -13.97 11.30 25.39
CA LEU A 335 -13.25 10.71 26.53
C LEU A 335 -12.08 9.82 26.09
N MET A 336 -11.57 10.00 24.88
CA MET A 336 -10.33 9.41 24.39
C MET A 336 -9.23 10.48 24.42
N THR A 337 -8.66 10.72 25.60
CA THR A 337 -7.72 11.82 25.86
C THR A 337 -6.38 11.34 26.39
N GLY A 338 -5.35 12.16 26.30
CA GLY A 338 -4.04 11.81 26.83
C GLY A 338 -3.09 12.99 27.00
N LEU A 339 -1.96 12.74 27.67
CA LEU A 339 -0.82 13.65 27.78
C LEU A 339 0.34 13.09 26.97
N ARG A 340 0.76 13.82 25.94
CA ARG A 340 2.00 13.53 25.24
C ARG A 340 3.16 13.99 26.11
N VAL A 341 3.96 13.05 26.59
CA VAL A 341 5.07 13.34 27.50
C VAL A 341 6.41 13.38 26.77
N ARG A 342 7.40 13.98 27.41
CA ARG A 342 8.76 14.12 26.87
C ARG A 342 9.41 12.78 26.51
N ASN A 343 9.19 11.75 27.33
CA ASN A 343 9.75 10.41 27.14
C ASN A 343 9.07 9.39 28.09
N SER A 344 9.37 8.10 27.91
CA SER A 344 8.80 7.00 28.68
C SER A 344 9.13 7.07 30.19
N ALA A 345 10.27 7.63 30.57
CA ALA A 345 10.61 7.85 31.97
C ALA A 345 9.62 8.82 32.67
N VAL A 346 9.24 9.91 32.00
CA VAL A 346 8.21 10.84 32.51
C VAL A 346 6.85 10.14 32.58
N GLU A 347 6.50 9.33 31.57
CA GLU A 347 5.26 8.55 31.57
C GLU A 347 5.16 7.62 32.79
N THR A 348 6.20 6.83 33.03
CA THR A 348 6.27 5.90 34.16
C THR A 348 6.20 6.64 35.49
N ALA A 349 6.92 7.75 35.64
CA ALA A 349 6.90 8.54 36.86
C ALA A 349 5.49 9.08 37.17
N ILE A 350 4.82 9.68 36.18
CA ILE A 350 3.44 10.17 36.34
C ILE A 350 2.50 9.02 36.69
N THR A 351 2.63 7.87 36.01
CA THR A 351 1.79 6.68 36.26
C THR A 351 1.92 6.17 37.69
N ILE A 352 3.16 6.06 38.20
CA ILE A 352 3.42 5.59 39.57
C ILE A 352 2.86 6.58 40.60
N GLU A 353 3.13 7.87 40.43
CA GLU A 353 2.69 8.88 41.38
C GLU A 353 1.16 9.02 41.38
N LEU A 354 0.49 9.04 40.22
CA LEU A 354 -0.99 8.99 40.15
C LEU A 354 -1.57 7.73 40.79
N GLY A 355 -0.87 6.60 40.68
CA GLY A 355 -1.24 5.36 41.37
C GLY A 355 -1.31 5.52 42.89
N LYS A 356 -0.45 6.36 43.49
CA LYS A 356 -0.52 6.67 44.93
C LYS A 356 -1.78 7.46 45.31
N HIS A 357 -2.34 8.22 44.36
CA HIS A 357 -3.64 8.87 44.49
C HIS A 357 -4.83 7.94 44.15
N LYS A 358 -4.57 6.64 43.94
CA LYS A 358 -5.55 5.62 43.50
C LYS A 358 -6.16 5.92 42.12
N ILE A 359 -5.39 6.58 41.25
CA ILE A 359 -5.80 6.89 39.89
C ILE A 359 -5.00 6.02 38.93
N HIS A 360 -5.70 5.14 38.22
CA HIS A 360 -5.11 4.28 37.20
C HIS A 360 -5.26 4.92 35.82
N VAL A 361 -4.12 5.23 35.21
CA VAL A 361 -4.02 5.76 33.85
C VAL A 361 -3.52 4.68 32.89
N GLY A 362 -3.89 4.80 31.62
CA GLY A 362 -3.48 3.86 30.58
C GLY A 362 -2.07 4.16 30.08
N HIS A 363 -1.07 3.43 30.57
CA HIS A 363 0.29 3.48 30.03
C HIS A 363 0.29 3.22 28.52
N SER A 364 1.18 3.89 27.77
CA SER A 364 1.32 3.80 26.32
C SER A 364 1.66 2.38 25.84
N MET A 365 2.29 1.60 26.72
CA MET A 365 2.82 0.25 26.47
C MET A 365 3.80 0.19 25.29
N ASN A 366 4.43 1.33 24.95
CA ASN A 366 5.40 1.40 23.87
C ASN A 366 6.59 2.26 24.27
N GLU A 367 7.58 1.62 24.91
CA GLU A 367 8.80 2.29 25.37
C GLU A 367 9.68 2.78 24.21
N SER A 368 9.45 2.29 22.99
CA SER A 368 10.13 2.72 21.78
C SER A 368 9.58 4.04 21.23
N ALA A 369 8.36 4.45 21.62
CA ALA A 369 7.80 5.74 21.24
C ALA A 369 8.68 6.87 21.77
N LYS A 370 9.07 7.79 20.89
CA LYS A 370 9.91 8.94 21.26
C LYS A 370 9.20 9.86 22.26
N TYR A 371 7.91 10.09 22.02
CA TYR A 371 7.03 10.95 22.80
C TYR A 371 5.71 10.21 23.09
N PRO A 372 5.70 9.27 24.05
CA PRO A 372 4.52 8.46 24.31
C PRO A 372 3.37 9.32 24.84
N VAL A 373 2.14 8.86 24.60
CA VAL A 373 0.94 9.45 25.17
C VAL A 373 0.44 8.60 26.33
N LEU A 374 0.44 9.21 27.53
CA LEU A 374 -0.21 8.67 28.72
C LEU A 374 -1.73 8.86 28.60
N ARG A 375 -2.49 7.78 28.63
CA ARG A 375 -3.92 7.78 28.27
C ARG A 375 -4.83 7.98 29.48
N PHE A 376 -5.80 8.87 29.33
CA PHE A 376 -6.88 9.14 30.28
C PHE A 376 -8.22 8.76 29.62
N TYR A 377 -8.59 7.48 29.73
CA TYR A 377 -9.79 6.90 29.12
C TYR A 377 -10.80 6.46 30.20
N PRO A 378 -11.44 7.40 30.92
CA PRO A 378 -12.38 7.05 31.98
C PRO A 378 -13.65 6.36 31.41
N PRO A 379 -14.47 5.70 32.25
CA PRO A 379 -15.79 5.23 31.83
C PRO A 379 -16.65 6.37 31.25
N LEU A 380 -17.60 6.06 30.36
CA LEU A 380 -18.52 7.07 29.81
C LEU A 380 -19.46 7.67 30.87
N THR A 381 -19.63 6.95 31.98
CA THR A 381 -20.41 7.35 33.14
C THR A 381 -19.64 8.24 34.12
N VAL A 382 -18.36 8.55 33.86
CA VAL A 382 -17.53 9.41 34.71
C VAL A 382 -18.23 10.73 35.01
N THR A 383 -18.03 11.27 36.21
CA THR A 383 -18.61 12.53 36.68
C THR A 383 -17.62 13.71 36.52
N ALA A 384 -18.14 14.94 36.59
CA ALA A 384 -17.29 16.12 36.52
C ALA A 384 -16.35 16.20 37.73
N GLU A 385 -16.86 15.79 38.89
CA GLU A 385 -16.15 15.75 40.18
C GLU A 385 -15.00 14.74 40.14
N GLU A 386 -15.21 13.57 39.54
CA GLU A 386 -14.14 12.59 39.32
C GLU A 386 -13.06 13.10 38.37
N ILE A 387 -13.45 13.79 37.29
CA ILE A 387 -12.51 14.45 36.38
C ILE A 387 -11.69 15.50 37.12
N ASP A 388 -12.33 16.34 37.93
CA ASP A 388 -11.67 17.39 38.69
C ASP A 388 -10.69 16.83 39.72
N ARG A 389 -11.09 15.75 40.40
CA ARG A 389 -10.20 15.02 41.31
C ARG A 389 -8.96 14.48 40.58
N VAL A 390 -9.11 13.94 39.37
CA VAL A 390 -7.99 13.45 38.56
C VAL A 390 -7.07 14.61 38.14
N LEU A 391 -7.63 15.73 37.71
CA LEU A 391 -6.87 16.91 37.31
C LEU A 391 -6.11 17.54 38.49
N ALA A 392 -6.73 17.59 39.67
CA ALA A 392 -6.09 18.08 40.90
C ALA A 392 -4.90 17.19 41.31
N ALA A 393 -5.09 15.86 41.32
CA ALA A 393 -4.00 14.93 41.61
C ALA A 393 -2.87 15.02 40.57
N LEU A 394 -3.22 15.12 39.28
CA LEU A 394 -2.24 15.34 38.21
C LEU A 394 -1.45 16.63 38.44
N HIS A 395 -2.11 17.70 38.89
CA HIS A 395 -1.45 18.97 39.18
C HIS A 395 -0.38 18.84 40.28
N GLU A 396 -0.71 18.16 41.37
CA GLU A 396 0.20 17.89 42.48
C GLU A 396 1.40 17.06 42.02
N VAL A 397 1.13 15.97 41.29
CA VAL A 397 2.15 15.07 40.74
C VAL A 397 3.11 15.82 39.82
N LEU A 398 2.58 16.60 38.85
CA LEU A 398 3.42 17.34 37.92
C LEU A 398 4.22 18.43 38.61
N THR A 399 3.67 19.07 39.65
CA THR A 399 4.41 20.06 40.45
C THR A 399 5.61 19.43 41.14
N SER A 400 5.43 18.27 41.77
CA SER A 400 6.51 17.51 42.40
C SER A 400 7.59 17.10 41.39
N LEU A 401 7.18 16.49 40.27
CA LEU A 401 8.11 16.03 39.23
C LEU A 401 8.85 17.19 38.56
N ASN A 402 8.20 18.34 38.40
CA ASN A 402 8.80 19.50 37.76
C ASN A 402 9.94 20.13 38.58
N GLN A 403 10.15 19.76 39.84
CA GLN A 403 11.31 20.21 40.62
C GLN A 403 12.63 19.61 40.10
N LYS A 404 12.59 18.44 39.43
CA LYS A 404 13.79 17.78 38.90
C LYS A 404 14.23 18.39 37.56
N PRO A 405 15.53 18.52 37.26
CA PRO A 405 16.01 19.04 35.98
C PRO A 405 15.63 18.11 34.81
N ALA A 406 15.42 18.65 33.60
CA ALA A 406 15.02 17.84 32.43
C ALA A 406 16.01 16.71 32.13
N LEU A 407 17.31 17.01 32.29
CA LEU A 407 18.43 16.08 32.14
C LEU A 407 18.29 14.81 33.00
N PHE A 408 17.66 14.93 34.19
CA PHE A 408 17.39 13.76 35.04
C PHE A 408 16.50 12.74 34.31
N TYR A 409 15.42 13.21 33.69
CA TYR A 409 14.49 12.35 32.96
C TYR A 409 15.10 11.82 31.66
N ASP A 410 15.93 12.61 30.98
CA ASP A 410 16.59 12.17 29.75
C ASP A 410 17.63 11.06 30.06
N LEU A 411 18.40 11.20 31.16
CA LEU A 411 19.32 10.17 31.62
C LEU A 411 18.58 8.91 32.12
N PHE A 412 17.54 9.09 32.92
CA PHE A 412 16.72 7.98 33.43
C PHE A 412 16.04 7.22 32.29
N ASN A 413 15.59 7.92 31.23
CA ASN A 413 15.03 7.29 30.04
C ASN A 413 16.02 6.35 29.33
N GLN A 414 17.31 6.70 29.28
CA GLN A 414 18.34 5.80 28.73
C GLN A 414 18.50 4.53 29.57
N LEU A 415 18.33 4.63 30.90
CA LEU A 415 18.36 3.48 31.81
C LEU A 415 17.10 2.61 31.65
N VAL A 416 15.92 3.22 31.59
CA VAL A 416 14.64 2.51 31.38
C VAL A 416 14.63 1.76 30.05
N LYS A 417 15.10 2.37 28.96
CA LYS A 417 15.24 1.66 27.67
C LYS A 417 16.21 0.47 27.71
N ARG A 418 17.10 0.43 28.71
CA ARG A 418 18.05 -0.67 28.95
C ARG A 418 17.60 -1.59 30.08
N GLN A 419 16.38 -1.43 30.64
CA GLN A 419 15.92 -2.18 31.81
C GLN A 419 15.91 -3.70 31.61
N TYR A 420 15.60 -4.16 30.40
CA TYR A 420 15.64 -5.58 30.04
C TYR A 420 17.07 -6.16 29.96
N ARG A 421 18.10 -5.31 30.09
CA ARG A 421 19.53 -5.68 30.11
C ARG A 421 20.21 -5.38 31.46
N LEU A 422 19.50 -4.82 32.43
CA LEU A 422 20.05 -4.41 33.73
C LEU A 422 19.46 -5.24 34.89
N PRO A 423 20.22 -5.53 35.95
CA PRO A 423 19.70 -6.23 37.12
C PRO A 423 18.59 -5.41 37.82
N LYS A 424 17.43 -6.02 38.11
CA LYS A 424 16.26 -5.36 38.74
C LYS A 424 16.62 -4.51 39.97
N LYS A 425 17.51 -5.02 40.85
CA LYS A 425 18.00 -4.32 42.06
C LYS A 425 18.65 -2.97 41.76
N LEU A 426 19.36 -2.85 40.64
CA LEU A 426 20.01 -1.61 40.24
C LEU A 426 18.97 -0.58 39.76
N LEU A 427 17.91 -1.04 39.09
CA LEU A 427 16.85 -0.20 38.55
C LEU A 427 16.03 0.48 39.67
N PHE A 428 15.64 -0.28 40.70
CA PHE A 428 14.91 0.26 41.86
C PHE A 428 15.72 1.32 42.60
N ARG A 429 17.02 1.06 42.81
CA ARG A 429 17.93 1.98 43.49
C ARG A 429 18.15 3.28 42.71
N LEU A 430 18.26 3.22 41.39
CA LEU A 430 18.42 4.38 40.51
C LEU A 430 17.13 5.19 40.34
N ALA A 431 15.96 4.56 40.44
CA ALA A 431 14.66 5.22 40.37
C ALA A 431 14.25 5.91 41.68
N GLY A 432 14.97 5.67 42.78
CA GLY A 432 14.59 6.15 44.11
C GLY A 432 13.34 5.47 44.66
N LEU A 433 13.01 4.27 44.17
CA LEU A 433 11.85 3.48 44.58
C LEU A 433 12.33 2.38 45.55
N LYS A 434 11.65 2.20 46.68
CA LYS A 434 11.88 1.04 47.56
C LYS A 434 11.35 -0.22 46.86
N GLU A 435 12.10 -1.32 46.94
CA GLU A 435 11.61 -2.63 46.50
C GLU A 435 10.31 -2.93 47.26
N ALA A 436 9.22 -3.17 46.54
CA ALA A 436 8.01 -3.74 47.11
C ALA A 436 8.26 -5.25 47.28
N HIS A 437 8.07 -5.73 48.51
CA HIS A 437 8.15 -7.16 48.84
C HIS A 437 7.03 -7.97 48.21
#